data_AF-D6ZB36-F1
#
_entry.id   AF-D6ZB36-F1
#
_cell.length_a   1.000
_cell.length_b   1.000
_cell.length_c   1.000
_cell.angle_alpha   90.00
_cell.angle_beta   90.00
_cell.angle_gamma   90.00
#
_symmetry.space_group_name_H-M   'P 1'
#
loop_
_entity.id
_entity.type
_entity.pdbx_description
1 polymer ?
#
loop_
_entity_poly.entity_id
_entity_poly.type
_entity_poly.pdbx_seq_one_letter_code
_entity_poly.pdbx_strand_id
1 'polypeptide(L)'
;MGGSLRSDSAELRAVQQLVSGIVDEMRVGFDGLAQHGDQLLEGWIGVAASKFRAPWDEWKQGCKTVVDALEAESGLLGESADEYDQQEGVNSDSLANVDVRYNW
;
A
#
# COMPACT_ATOMS: atom_id res chain seq x y z
N MET A 1 12.48 5.21 -26.64
CA MET A 1 12.38 5.58 -25.20
C MET A 1 11.27 4.82 -24.46
N GLY A 2 10.33 4.13 -25.12
CA GLY A 2 9.26 3.37 -24.45
C GLY A 2 9.67 2.14 -23.61
N GLY A 3 10.86 1.58 -23.87
CA GLY A 3 11.37 0.44 -23.08
C GLY A 3 11.70 0.79 -21.62
N SER A 4 12.08 2.04 -21.33
CA SER A 4 12.38 2.48 -19.96
C SER A 4 11.09 2.67 -19.15
N LEU A 5 10.09 3.36 -19.72
CA LEU A 5 8.82 3.64 -19.04
C LEU A 5 8.04 2.36 -18.71
N ARG A 6 8.06 1.36 -19.58
CA ARG A 6 7.45 0.05 -19.31
C ARG A 6 8.18 -0.72 -18.20
N SER A 7 9.50 -0.54 -18.08
CA SER A 7 10.28 -1.08 -16.96
C SER A 7 9.89 -0.40 -15.66
N ASP A 8 9.76 0.93 -15.67
CA ASP A 8 9.42 1.73 -14.49
C ASP A 8 7.99 1.41 -13.98
N SER A 9 7.01 1.25 -14.88
CA SER A 9 5.65 0.79 -14.53
C SER A 9 5.65 -0.60 -13.89
N ALA A 10 6.40 -1.55 -14.44
CA ALA A 10 6.51 -2.91 -13.89
C ALA A 10 7.15 -2.91 -12.49
N GLU A 11 8.16 -2.05 -12.27
CA GLU A 11 8.79 -1.87 -10.96
C GLU A 11 7.81 -1.29 -9.93
N LEU A 12 7.03 -0.26 -10.30
CA LEU A 12 6.01 0.32 -9.43
C LEU A 12 4.94 -0.71 -9.02
N ARG A 13 4.47 -1.54 -9.95
CA ARG A 13 3.54 -2.64 -9.64
C ARG A 13 4.18 -3.68 -8.71
N ALA A 14 5.47 -3.99 -8.88
CA ALA A 14 6.16 -4.93 -8.01
C ALA A 14 6.29 -4.36 -6.58
N VAL A 15 6.61 -3.08 -6.43
CA VAL A 15 6.66 -2.42 -5.12
C VAL A 15 5.27 -2.36 -4.49
N GLN A 16 4.23 -2.00 -5.25
CA GLN A 16 2.84 -2.04 -4.77
C GLN A 16 2.48 -3.42 -4.20
N GLN A 17 2.79 -4.50 -4.93
CA GLN A 17 2.50 -5.86 -4.48
C GLN A 17 3.25 -6.23 -3.20
N LEU A 18 4.52 -5.83 -3.12
CA LEU A 18 5.33 -6.03 -1.91
C LEU A 18 4.74 -5.28 -0.71
N VAL A 19 4.43 -4.00 -0.86
CA VAL A 19 3.83 -3.18 0.20
C VAL A 19 2.49 -3.76 0.64
N SER A 20 1.65 -4.19 -0.31
CA SER A 20 0.36 -4.81 0.01
C SER A 20 0.52 -6.11 0.81
N GLY A 21 1.49 -6.95 0.45
CA GLY A 21 1.81 -8.16 1.22
C GLY A 21 2.26 -7.85 2.65
N ILE A 22 3.12 -6.83 2.81
CA ILE A 22 3.57 -6.38 4.14
C ILE A 22 2.39 -5.85 4.95
N VAL A 23 1.48 -5.08 4.34
CA VAL A 23 0.27 -4.56 4.99
C VAL A 23 -0.62 -5.69 5.51
N ASP A 24 -0.82 -6.74 4.70
CA ASP A 24 -1.62 -7.90 5.11
C ASP A 24 -0.99 -8.65 6.29
N GLU A 25 0.33 -8.87 6.26
CA GLU A 25 1.06 -9.49 7.38
C GLU A 25 0.98 -8.63 8.65
N MET A 26 1.11 -7.32 8.53
CA MET A 26 0.99 -6.38 9.65
C MET A 26 -0.42 -6.40 10.25
N ARG A 27 -1.47 -6.42 9.42
CA ARG A 27 -2.87 -6.54 9.87
C ARG A 27 -3.06 -7.79 10.71
N VAL A 28 -2.66 -8.95 10.20
CA VAL A 28 -2.77 -10.23 10.92
C VAL A 28 -2.00 -10.19 12.24
N GLY A 29 -0.77 -9.67 12.23
CA GLY A 29 0.05 -9.57 13.43
C GLY A 29 -0.54 -8.64 14.49
N PHE A 30 -1.03 -7.47 14.08
CA PHE A 30 -1.65 -6.49 14.96
C PHE A 30 -2.98 -6.98 15.53
N ASP A 31 -3.82 -7.62 14.72
CA ASP A 31 -5.09 -8.18 15.18
C ASP A 31 -4.86 -9.29 16.21
N GLY A 32 -3.88 -10.16 15.97
CA GLY A 32 -3.51 -11.21 16.94
C GLY A 32 -3.01 -10.63 18.26
N LEU A 33 -2.18 -9.59 18.22
CA LEU A 33 -1.69 -8.93 19.43
C LEU A 33 -2.81 -8.14 20.14
N ALA A 34 -3.68 -7.48 19.38
CA ALA A 34 -4.85 -6.78 19.91
C ALA A 34 -5.77 -7.75 20.66
N GLN A 35 -6.06 -8.92 20.07
CA GLN A 35 -6.87 -9.95 20.68
C GLN A 35 -6.26 -10.45 22.01
N HIS A 36 -4.96 -10.77 22.03
CA HIS A 36 -4.29 -11.22 23.25
C HIS A 36 -4.24 -10.13 24.34
N GLY A 37 -4.01 -8.88 23.96
CA GLY A 37 -3.97 -7.78 24.92
C GLY A 37 -5.35 -7.42 25.48
N ASP A 38 -6.40 -7.50 24.66
CA ASP A 38 -7.78 -7.32 25.13
C ASP A 38 -8.17 -8.43 26.13
N GLN A 39 -7.83 -9.70 25.85
CA GLN A 39 -8.02 -10.81 26.79
C GLN A 39 -7.27 -10.60 28.12
N LEU A 40 -6.03 -10.10 28.06
CA LEU A 40 -5.26 -9.77 29.25
C LEU A 40 -5.95 -8.67 30.08
N LEU A 41 -6.46 -7.64 29.43
CA LEU A 41 -7.12 -6.51 30.11
C LEU A 41 -8.50 -6.83 30.65
N GLU A 42 -9.19 -7.85 30.13
CA GLU A 42 -10.42 -8.37 30.71
C GLU A 42 -10.17 -9.05 32.06
N GLY A 43 -9.10 -9.85 32.15
CA GLY A 43 -8.73 -10.55 33.40
C GLY A 43 -7.96 -9.70 34.40
N TRP A 44 -7.35 -8.59 33.95
CA TRP A 44 -6.52 -7.73 34.79
C TRP A 44 -7.31 -6.56 35.36
N ILE A 45 -7.46 -6.55 36.70
CA ILE A 45 -8.24 -5.54 37.44
C ILE A 45 -7.32 -4.74 38.37
N GLY A 46 -7.67 -3.46 38.60
CA GLY A 46 -6.99 -2.57 39.53
C GLY A 46 -6.49 -1.29 38.89
N VAL A 47 -5.84 -0.43 39.68
CA VAL A 47 -5.36 0.90 39.26
C VAL A 47 -4.33 0.83 38.13
N ALA A 48 -3.52 -0.22 38.09
CA ALA A 48 -2.55 -0.42 37.01
C ALA A 48 -3.24 -0.78 35.69
N ALA A 49 -4.22 -1.69 35.74
CA ALA A 49 -5.00 -2.08 34.57
C ALA A 49 -5.78 -0.90 33.99
N SER A 50 -6.41 -0.07 34.84
CA SER A 50 -7.15 1.11 34.36
C SER A 50 -6.25 2.15 33.70
N LYS A 51 -5.02 2.33 34.21
CA LYS A 51 -4.02 3.22 33.58
C LYS A 51 -3.47 2.67 32.28
N PHE A 52 -3.44 1.35 32.09
CA PHE A 52 -2.91 0.73 30.88
C PHE A 52 -3.92 0.74 29.72
N ARG A 53 -5.23 0.77 30.00
CA ARG A 53 -6.28 0.79 28.95
C ARG A 53 -6.12 1.93 27.95
N ALA A 54 -5.89 3.16 28.41
CA ALA A 54 -5.77 4.30 27.50
C ALA A 54 -4.54 4.21 26.57
N PRO A 55 -3.31 3.95 27.07
CA PRO A 55 -2.16 3.67 26.21
C PRO A 55 -2.35 2.48 25.27
N TRP A 56 -3.09 1.45 25.69
CA TRP A 56 -3.41 0.30 24.86
C TRP A 56 -4.33 0.65 23.68
N ASP A 57 -5.37 1.44 23.94
CA ASP A 57 -6.25 1.93 22.89
C ASP A 57 -5.52 2.88 21.92
N GLU A 58 -4.62 3.74 22.45
CA GLU A 58 -3.75 4.59 21.64
C GLU A 58 -2.82 3.76 20.75
N TRP A 59 -2.23 2.70 21.28
CA TRP A 59 -1.41 1.78 20.50
C TRP A 59 -2.18 1.12 19.36
N LYS A 60 -3.41 0.62 19.63
CA LYS A 60 -4.29 0.04 18.58
C LYS A 60 -4.60 1.07 17.48
N GLN A 61 -4.88 2.31 17.86
CA GLN A 61 -5.13 3.40 16.91
C GLN A 61 -3.87 3.74 16.09
N GLY A 62 -2.69 3.71 16.71
CA GLY A 62 -1.41 3.91 16.03
C GLY A 62 -1.13 2.84 14.99
N CYS A 63 -1.33 1.56 15.34
CA CYS A 63 -1.22 0.43 14.42
C CYS A 63 -2.14 0.58 13.22
N LYS A 64 -3.41 0.96 13.45
CA LYS A 64 -4.36 1.25 12.36
C LYS A 64 -3.87 2.37 11.45
N THR A 65 -3.37 3.46 12.03
CA THR A 65 -2.85 4.60 11.26
C THR A 65 -1.70 4.21 10.32
N VAL A 66 -0.79 3.36 10.79
CA VAL A 66 0.35 2.88 9.97
C VAL A 66 -0.14 2.01 8.82
N VAL A 67 -1.05 1.07 9.09
CA VAL A 67 -1.65 0.21 8.07
C VAL A 67 -2.38 1.03 7.01
N ASP A 68 -3.22 1.98 7.44
CA ASP A 68 -4.01 2.82 6.53
C ASP A 68 -3.09 3.70 5.66
N ALA A 69 -1.97 4.21 6.21
CA ALA A 69 -1.00 4.99 5.44
C ALA A 69 -0.27 4.16 4.38
N LEU A 70 0.19 2.95 4.73
CA LEU A 70 0.87 2.06 3.79
C LEU A 70 -0.06 1.58 2.68
N GLU A 71 -1.32 1.33 2.99
CA GLU A 71 -2.34 0.97 1.98
C GLU A 71 -2.60 2.13 1.01
N ALA A 72 -2.66 3.37 1.53
CA ALA A 72 -2.78 4.56 0.69
C ALA A 72 -1.56 4.75 -0.23
N GLU A 73 -0.34 4.58 0.29
CA GLU A 73 0.90 4.66 -0.51
C GLU A 73 0.95 3.57 -1.59
N SER A 74 0.58 2.33 -1.24
CA SER A 74 0.43 1.23 -2.21
C SER A 74 -0.55 1.58 -3.32
N GLY A 75 -1.70 2.18 -2.97
CA GLY A 75 -2.69 2.66 -3.94
C GLY A 75 -2.10 3.68 -4.93
N LEU A 76 -1.36 4.67 -4.43
CA LEU A 76 -0.70 5.70 -5.26
C LEU A 76 0.35 5.12 -6.21
N LEU A 77 1.09 4.09 -5.78
CA LEU A 77 2.03 3.38 -6.65
C LEU A 77 1.32 2.66 -7.79
N GLY A 78 0.18 2.02 -7.50
CA GLY A 78 -0.66 1.38 -8.53
C GLY A 78 -1.23 2.38 -9.53
N GLU A 79 -1.77 3.50 -9.05
CA GLU A 79 -2.28 4.58 -9.90
C GLU A 79 -1.18 5.14 -10.81
N SER A 80 0.01 5.39 -10.26
CA SER A 80 1.16 5.87 -11.02
C SER A 80 1.57 4.89 -12.13
N ALA A 81 1.55 3.58 -11.86
CA ALA A 81 1.85 2.57 -12.87
C ALA A 81 0.82 2.57 -14.01
N ASP A 82 -0.47 2.71 -13.69
CA ASP A 82 -1.54 2.79 -14.68
C ASP A 82 -1.45 4.07 -15.54
N GLU A 83 -1.02 5.20 -14.97
CA GLU A 83 -0.75 6.43 -15.72
C GLU A 83 0.40 6.25 -16.71
N TYR A 84 1.51 5.62 -16.29
CA TYR A 84 2.64 5.36 -17.19
C TYR A 84 2.28 4.42 -18.34
N ASP A 85 1.50 3.37 -18.07
CA ASP A 85 1.05 2.44 -19.12
C ASP A 85 0.13 3.13 -20.14
N GLN A 86 -0.77 4.01 -19.69
CA GLN A 86 -1.63 4.81 -20.57
C GLN A 86 -0.82 5.77 -21.44
N GLN A 87 0.15 6.46 -20.85
CA GLN A 87 0.97 7.42 -21.58
C GLN A 87 1.82 6.75 -22.65
N GLU A 88 2.35 5.55 -22.39
CA GLU A 88 3.06 4.76 -23.39
C GLU A 88 2.12 4.31 -24.53
N GLY A 89 0.89 3.90 -24.23
CA GLY A 89 -0.10 3.53 -25.24
C GLY A 89 -0.40 4.69 -26.20
N VAL A 90 -0.69 5.88 -25.66
CA VAL A 90 -0.94 7.09 -26.44
C VAL A 90 0.28 7.49 -27.29
N ASN A 91 1.49 7.35 -26.74
CA ASN A 91 2.72 7.66 -27.45
C ASN A 91 2.99 6.68 -28.60
N SER A 92 2.80 5.37 -28.35
CA SER A 92 2.92 4.32 -29.37
C SER A 92 1.96 4.54 -30.53
N ASP A 93 0.70 4.85 -30.25
CA ASP A 93 -0.32 5.12 -31.28
C ASP A 93 0.01 6.36 -32.12
N SER A 94 0.50 7.42 -31.46
CA SER A 94 0.94 8.65 -32.14
C SER A 94 2.13 8.37 -33.07
N LEU A 95 3.14 7.63 -32.59
CA LEU A 95 4.32 7.26 -33.39
C LEU A 95 3.94 6.37 -34.59
N ALA A 96 3.05 5.39 -34.41
CA ALA A 96 2.57 4.55 -35.50
C ALA A 96 1.84 5.38 -36.57
N ASN A 97 1.05 6.37 -36.17
CA ASN A 97 0.35 7.26 -37.10
C ASN A 97 1.32 8.17 -37.87
N VAL A 98 2.40 8.64 -37.21
CA VAL A 98 3.46 9.41 -37.86
C VAL A 98 4.22 8.56 -38.88
N ASP A 99 4.61 7.32 -38.54
CA ASP A 99 5.33 6.42 -39.46
C ASP A 99 4.52 6.09 -40.73
N VAL A 100 3.20 5.88 -40.57
CA VAL A 100 2.29 5.68 -41.71
C VAL A 100 2.17 6.94 -42.59
N ARG A 101 2.28 8.15 -42.02
CA ARG A 101 2.23 9.42 -42.76
C ARG A 101 3.49 9.75 -43.55
N TYR A 102 4.63 9.12 -43.24
CA TYR A 102 5.90 9.37 -43.91
C TYR A 102 6.33 8.25 -44.88
N ASN A 103 5.58 7.15 -44.97
CA ASN A 103 5.75 6.13 -46.00
C ASN A 103 5.05 6.55 -47.32
N TRP A 104 5.80 7.26 -48.17
CA TRP A 104 5.56 7.41 -49.61
C TRP A 104 6.80 6.97 -50.38
#